data_AF-A0A2D5XQU3-F1
#
_entry.id   AF-A0A2D5XQU3-F1
#
_cell.length_a   1.000
_cell.length_b   1.000
_cell.length_c   1.000
_cell.angle_alpha   90.00
_cell.angle_beta   90.00
_cell.angle_gamma   90.00
#
_symmetry.space_group_name_H-M   'P 1'
#
loop_
_entity.id
_entity.type
_entity.pdbx_description
1 polymer ?
#
loop_
_entity_poly.entity_id
_entity_poly.type
_entity_poly.pdbx_seq_one_letter_code
_entity_poly.pdbx_strand_id
1 'polypeptide(L)'
;MTVHPALMTLRPALVTLPLALYCLGTPPVQDPDSLAALERTIAAQTKTIAASEARLTRLEKYLSAQAAAESAFVEATQAARKAGFVAGINPASREILISAWAARATARNTGLPTALPKASTRD
;
A
#
# COMPACT_ATOMS: atom_id res chain seq x y z
N MET A 1 -35.76 27.31 13.66
CA MET A 1 -34.58 27.20 14.55
C MET A 1 -35.07 26.70 15.89
N THR A 2 -34.86 25.42 16.18
CA THR A 2 -35.25 24.80 17.46
C THR A 2 -34.00 24.21 18.08
N VAL A 3 -33.42 24.98 19.00
CA VAL A 3 -32.26 24.60 19.81
C VAL A 3 -32.77 23.67 20.91
N HIS A 4 -32.29 22.43 20.95
CA HIS A 4 -32.56 21.49 22.04
C HIS A 4 -31.44 21.57 23.09
N PRO A 5 -31.75 21.86 24.36
CA PRO A 5 -30.82 21.72 25.47
C PRO A 5 -31.09 20.41 26.22
N ALA A 6 -30.08 19.55 26.36
CA ALA A 6 -30.06 18.51 27.40
C ALA A 6 -28.62 17.98 27.59
N LEU A 7 -27.73 18.85 28.04
CA LEU A 7 -26.54 18.44 28.77
C LEU A 7 -26.97 18.16 30.20
N MET A 8 -27.07 16.89 30.60
CA MET A 8 -26.96 16.54 32.01
C MET A 8 -26.45 15.11 32.21
N THR A 9 -25.28 15.06 32.87
CA THR A 9 -24.86 14.03 33.84
C THR A 9 -24.60 12.62 33.33
N LEU A 10 -23.41 12.42 32.74
CA LEU A 10 -22.65 11.19 32.96
C LEU A 10 -22.06 11.22 34.37
N ARG A 11 -22.57 10.39 35.29
CA ARG A 11 -21.87 9.97 36.51
C ARG A 11 -21.67 8.45 36.50
N PRO A 12 -20.58 7.98 37.13
CA PRO A 12 -19.99 6.67 36.87
C PRO A 12 -20.71 5.59 37.68
N ALA A 13 -21.14 4.52 37.02
CA ALA A 13 -21.50 3.29 37.69
C ALA A 13 -20.22 2.54 38.04
N LEU A 14 -19.68 2.85 39.23
CA LEU A 14 -18.71 2.00 39.93
C LEU A 14 -19.40 0.68 40.30
N VAL A 15 -18.86 -0.40 39.74
CA VAL A 15 -18.58 -1.69 40.40
C VAL A 15 -19.74 -2.33 41.17
N THR A 16 -20.34 -3.33 40.52
CA THR A 16 -20.69 -4.60 41.18
C THR A 16 -20.35 -5.74 40.23
N LEU A 17 -19.14 -6.29 40.38
CA LEU A 17 -18.74 -7.57 39.81
C LEU A 17 -19.61 -8.67 40.44
N PRO A 18 -20.38 -9.46 39.68
CA PRO A 18 -20.64 -10.82 40.11
C PRO A 18 -19.38 -11.62 39.75
N LEU A 19 -18.65 -12.04 40.79
CA LEU A 19 -17.82 -13.24 40.78
C LEU A 19 -18.74 -14.43 40.41
N ALA A 20 -19.06 -14.57 39.13
CA ALA A 20 -19.56 -15.82 38.59
C ALA A 20 -18.34 -16.63 38.18
N LEU A 21 -17.86 -17.37 39.17
CA LEU A 21 -16.92 -18.47 39.08
C LEU A 21 -17.33 -19.40 37.91
N TYR A 22 -16.85 -19.13 36.71
CA TYR A 22 -16.78 -20.11 35.62
C TYR A 22 -15.34 -20.60 35.53
N CYS A 23 -14.92 -21.31 36.58
CA CYS A 23 -13.91 -22.34 36.39
C CYS A 23 -14.62 -23.49 35.68
N LEU A 24 -14.37 -23.69 34.38
CA LEU A 24 -14.47 -25.00 33.70
C LEU A 24 -13.92 -24.87 32.27
N GLY A 25 -12.60 -25.02 32.17
CA GLY A 25 -11.90 -25.54 30.99
C GLY A 25 -12.05 -24.77 29.68
N THR A 26 -11.15 -23.81 29.44
CA THR A 26 -10.43 -23.95 28.18
C THR A 26 -9.74 -25.30 28.29
N PRO A 27 -10.02 -26.31 27.43
CA PRO A 27 -9.14 -27.47 27.40
C PRO A 27 -7.74 -26.87 27.24
N PRO A 28 -6.76 -27.26 28.08
CA PRO A 28 -5.39 -26.94 27.72
C PRO A 28 -5.22 -27.53 26.33
N VAL A 29 -4.52 -26.82 25.44
CA VAL A 29 -4.20 -27.36 24.12
C VAL A 29 -3.36 -28.63 24.37
N GLN A 30 -4.05 -29.76 24.51
CA GLN A 30 -3.54 -31.04 25.00
C GLN A 30 -3.46 -32.05 23.86
N ASP A 31 -4.01 -31.71 22.70
CA ASP A 31 -3.88 -32.51 21.50
C ASP A 31 -2.64 -32.05 20.72
N PRO A 32 -1.59 -32.89 20.58
CA PRO A 32 -0.40 -32.54 19.81
C PRO A 32 -0.73 -32.16 18.37
N ASP A 33 -1.83 -32.68 17.83
CA ASP A 33 -2.33 -32.35 16.49
C ASP A 33 -2.85 -30.90 16.37
N SER A 34 -3.39 -30.35 17.46
CA SER A 34 -3.89 -28.96 17.50
C SER A 34 -2.77 -27.93 17.61
N LEU A 35 -1.69 -28.24 18.35
CA LEU A 35 -0.46 -27.44 18.38
C LEU A 35 0.21 -27.44 17.02
N ALA A 36 0.37 -28.61 16.40
CA ALA A 36 0.97 -28.73 15.07
C ALA A 36 0.17 -27.97 14.00
N ALA A 37 -1.16 -27.94 14.08
CA ALA A 37 -2.00 -27.16 13.18
C ALA A 37 -1.81 -25.64 13.38
N LEU A 38 -1.67 -25.19 14.62
CA LEU A 38 -1.42 -23.79 14.95
C LEU A 38 -0.04 -23.35 14.45
N GLU A 39 1.00 -24.16 14.66
CA GLU A 39 2.37 -23.91 14.17
C GLU A 39 2.42 -23.80 12.64
N ARG A 40 1.73 -24.69 11.92
CA ARG A 40 1.60 -24.60 10.46
C ARG A 40 0.91 -23.31 10.03
N THR A 41 -0.12 -22.89 10.77
CA THR A 41 -0.86 -21.66 10.47
C THR A 41 0.02 -20.42 10.68
N ILE A 42 0.75 -20.37 11.79
CA ILE A 42 1.72 -19.29 12.07
C ILE A 42 2.78 -19.26 10.97
N ALA A 43 3.38 -20.39 10.62
CA ALA A 43 4.38 -20.47 9.56
C ALA A 43 3.84 -19.99 8.19
N ALA A 44 2.61 -20.37 7.85
CA ALA A 44 1.95 -19.92 6.62
C ALA A 44 1.64 -18.40 6.63
N GLN A 45 1.21 -17.86 7.77
CA GLN A 45 0.95 -16.44 7.94
C GLN A 45 2.25 -15.63 7.87
N THR A 46 3.32 -16.06 8.55
CA THR A 46 4.64 -15.41 8.48
C THR A 46 5.15 -15.37 7.04
N LYS A 47 5.00 -16.46 6.29
CA LYS A 47 5.36 -16.49 4.86
C LYS A 47 4.55 -15.49 4.04
N THR A 48 3.26 -15.37 4.33
CA THR A 48 2.36 -14.43 3.63
C THR A 48 2.70 -12.97 3.94
N ILE A 49 3.05 -12.67 5.20
CA ILE A 49 3.50 -11.33 5.62
C ILE A 49 4.80 -10.98 4.89
N ALA A 50 5.81 -11.85 4.93
CA ALA A 50 7.09 -11.60 4.25
C ALA A 50 6.92 -11.38 2.74
N ALA A 51 6.04 -12.16 2.08
CA ALA A 51 5.73 -11.97 0.67
C ALA A 51 5.02 -10.63 0.38
N SER A 52 4.15 -10.21 1.30
CA SER A 52 3.41 -8.95 1.19
C SER A 52 4.33 -7.74 1.40
N GLU A 53 5.20 -7.78 2.40
CA GLU A 53 6.23 -6.75 2.64
C GLU A 53 7.14 -6.59 1.43
N ALA A 54 7.65 -7.71 0.88
CA ALA A 54 8.47 -7.68 -0.33
C ALA A 54 7.72 -7.08 -1.54
N ARG A 55 6.41 -7.29 -1.63
CA ARG A 55 5.56 -6.68 -2.67
C ARG A 55 5.38 -5.18 -2.44
N LEU A 56 5.16 -4.74 -1.20
CA LEU A 56 5.05 -3.32 -0.85
C LEU A 56 6.33 -2.57 -1.17
N THR A 57 7.50 -3.09 -0.77
CA THR A 57 8.79 -2.47 -1.10
C THR A 57 9.01 -2.33 -2.61
N ARG A 58 8.56 -3.31 -3.41
CA ARG A 58 8.62 -3.19 -4.88
C ARG A 58 7.70 -2.09 -5.40
N LEU A 59 6.47 -2.01 -4.89
CA LEU A 59 5.51 -0.97 -5.28
C LEU A 59 5.99 0.43 -4.89
N GLU A 60 6.54 0.59 -3.70
CA GLU A 60 7.12 1.87 -3.25
C GLU A 60 8.24 2.34 -4.18
N LYS A 61 9.15 1.45 -4.55
CA LYS A 61 10.23 1.75 -5.51
C LYS A 61 9.68 2.14 -6.88
N TYR A 62 8.69 1.39 -7.38
CA TYR A 62 8.04 1.68 -8.65
C TYR A 62 7.36 3.06 -8.64
N LEU A 63 6.57 3.34 -7.62
CA LEU A 63 5.85 4.62 -7.47
C LEU A 63 6.82 5.79 -7.32
N SER A 64 7.90 5.62 -6.55
CA SER A 64 8.95 6.62 -6.41
C SER A 64 9.64 6.93 -7.75
N ALA A 65 9.98 5.89 -8.53
CA ALA A 65 10.55 6.06 -9.86
C ALA A 65 9.60 6.77 -10.83
N GLN A 66 8.30 6.45 -10.77
CA GLN A 66 7.28 7.15 -11.57
C GLN A 66 7.12 8.60 -11.17
N ALA A 67 7.02 8.91 -9.87
CA ALA A 67 6.89 10.27 -9.38
C ALA A 67 8.09 11.14 -9.81
N ALA A 68 9.31 10.62 -9.70
CA ALA A 68 10.52 11.30 -10.17
C ALA A 68 10.49 11.55 -11.69
N ALA A 69 10.06 10.55 -12.47
CA ALA A 69 9.96 10.68 -13.93
C ALA A 69 8.90 11.68 -14.38
N GLU A 70 7.73 11.73 -13.72
CA GLU A 70 6.70 12.73 -14.00
C GLU A 70 7.17 14.15 -13.63
N SER A 71 7.85 14.32 -12.49
CA SER A 71 8.43 15.61 -12.10
C SER A 71 9.44 16.11 -13.14
N ALA A 72 10.38 15.24 -13.54
CA ALA A 72 11.36 15.55 -14.57
C ALA A 72 10.72 15.88 -15.92
N PHE A 73 9.63 15.19 -16.28
CA PHE A 73 8.88 15.48 -17.50
C PHE A 73 8.24 16.87 -17.45
N VAL A 74 7.62 17.25 -16.33
CA VAL A 74 7.06 18.60 -16.14
C VAL A 74 8.14 19.66 -16.31
N GLU A 75 9.31 19.49 -15.68
CA GLU A 75 10.43 20.41 -15.83
C GLU A 75 10.91 20.52 -17.29
N ALA A 76 11.02 19.38 -17.99
CA ALA A 76 11.38 19.36 -19.40
C ALA A 76 10.35 20.08 -20.28
N THR A 77 9.04 19.98 -20.00
CA THR A 77 8.04 20.77 -20.75
C THR A 77 8.19 22.27 -20.52
N GLN A 78 8.58 22.70 -19.33
CA GLN A 78 8.87 24.11 -19.05
C GLN A 78 10.15 24.55 -19.76
N ALA A 79 11.19 23.72 -19.76
CA ALA A 79 12.44 23.99 -20.47
C ALA A 79 12.22 24.08 -21.99
N ALA A 80 11.46 23.16 -22.57
CA ALA A 80 11.07 23.20 -23.98
C ALA A 80 10.29 24.48 -24.31
N ARG A 81 9.36 24.89 -23.43
CA ARG A 81 8.62 26.16 -23.58
C ARG A 81 9.56 27.37 -23.60
N LYS A 82 10.53 27.43 -22.67
CA LYS A 82 11.56 28.47 -22.64
C LYS A 82 12.45 28.46 -23.87
N ALA A 83 12.72 27.27 -24.42
CA ALA A 83 13.43 27.08 -25.68
C ALA A 83 12.56 27.39 -26.92
N GLY A 84 11.42 28.05 -26.77
CA GLY A 84 10.61 28.49 -27.90
C GLY A 84 9.73 27.41 -28.53
N PHE A 85 9.42 26.32 -27.82
CA PHE A 85 8.46 25.31 -28.29
C PHE A 85 7.10 25.92 -28.71
N VAL A 86 6.64 26.95 -27.98
CA VAL A 86 5.36 27.62 -28.26
C VAL A 86 5.46 28.60 -29.43
N ALA A 87 6.68 29.05 -29.77
CA ALA A 87 6.92 30.02 -30.84
C ALA A 87 7.06 29.35 -32.23
N GLY A 88 7.08 28.01 -32.31
CA GLY A 88 7.17 27.27 -33.57
C GLY A 88 8.12 26.08 -33.51
N ILE A 89 8.56 25.60 -34.69
CA ILE A 89 9.49 24.48 -34.80
C ILE A 89 10.87 24.91 -34.31
N ASN A 90 11.22 24.55 -33.09
CA ASN A 90 12.57 24.69 -32.55
C ASN A 90 13.20 23.30 -32.32
N PRO A 91 14.29 22.95 -33.01
CA PRO A 91 14.96 21.66 -32.85
C PRO A 91 15.39 21.37 -31.40
N ALA A 92 15.90 22.37 -30.68
CA ALA A 92 16.35 22.20 -29.30
C ALA A 92 15.18 21.88 -28.35
N SER A 93 14.03 22.54 -28.53
CA SER A 93 12.86 22.23 -27.70
C SER A 93 12.29 20.84 -27.97
N ARG A 94 12.39 20.36 -29.22
CA ARG A 94 12.02 19.01 -29.60
C ARG A 94 12.94 17.97 -28.96
N GLU A 95 14.25 18.19 -28.98
CA GLU A 95 15.23 17.30 -28.34
C GLU A 95 14.98 17.17 -26.83
N ILE A 96 14.68 18.28 -26.15
CA ILE A 96 14.31 18.29 -24.72
C ILE A 96 13.09 17.41 -24.46
N LEU A 97 12.05 17.50 -25.30
CA LEU A 97 10.83 16.70 -25.12
C LEU A 97 11.04 15.22 -25.43
N ILE A 98 11.82 14.91 -26.47
CA ILE A 98 12.14 13.52 -26.85
C ILE A 98 12.95 12.85 -25.74
N SER A 99 13.98 13.52 -25.21
CA SER A 99 14.79 12.96 -24.11
C SER A 99 13.95 12.72 -22.86
N ALA A 100 13.07 13.66 -22.51
CA ALA A 100 12.18 13.53 -21.37
C ALA A 100 11.16 12.39 -21.56
N TRP A 101 10.63 12.20 -22.77
CA TRP A 101 9.76 11.07 -23.07
C TRP A 101 10.49 9.72 -22.98
N ALA A 102 11.71 9.64 -23.50
CA ALA A 102 12.52 8.43 -23.41
C ALA A 102 12.85 8.07 -21.94
N ALA A 103 13.19 9.07 -21.14
CA ALA A 103 13.42 8.90 -19.70
C ALA A 103 12.15 8.40 -18.99
N ARG A 104 10.99 9.01 -19.28
CA ARG A 104 9.70 8.58 -18.73
C ARG A 104 9.30 7.16 -19.15
N ALA A 105 9.53 6.79 -20.40
CA ALA A 105 9.28 5.45 -20.90
C ALA A 105 10.17 4.40 -20.20
N THR A 106 11.44 4.74 -19.97
CA THR A 106 12.38 3.89 -19.22
C THR A 106 11.91 3.70 -17.77
N ALA A 107 11.54 4.78 -17.09
CA ALA A 107 11.05 4.72 -15.71
C ALA A 107 9.77 3.89 -15.54
N ARG A 108 8.87 3.89 -16.54
CA ARG A 108 7.67 3.04 -16.54
C ARG A 108 7.98 1.54 -16.60
N ASN A 109 9.09 1.17 -17.25
CA ASN A 109 9.51 -0.23 -17.35
C ASN A 109 10.33 -0.67 -16.12
N THR A 110 10.91 0.28 -15.39
CA THR A 110 11.67 0.00 -14.17
C THR A 110 10.74 -0.35 -13.01
N GLY A 111 10.86 -1.57 -12.49
CA GLY A 111 10.16 -1.98 -11.26
C GLY A 111 8.71 -2.41 -11.46
N LEU A 112 8.28 -2.69 -12.71
CA LEU A 112 6.99 -3.35 -12.95
C LEU A 112 6.89 -4.61 -12.08
N PRO A 113 5.82 -4.77 -11.29
CA PRO A 113 5.58 -6.02 -10.58
C PRO A 113 5.51 -7.14 -11.61
N THR A 114 6.42 -8.11 -11.53
CA THR A 114 6.34 -9.34 -12.33
C THR A 114 4.92 -9.89 -12.17
N ALA A 115 4.28 -10.20 -13.30
CA ALA A 115 2.86 -10.51 -13.41
C ALA A 115 2.32 -11.29 -12.20
N LEU A 116 1.14 -10.86 -11.70
CA LEU A 116 0.41 -11.59 -10.67
C LEU A 116 0.39 -13.08 -11.04
N PRO A 117 0.70 -14.00 -10.10
CA PRO A 117 0.61 -15.42 -10.39
C PRO A 117 -0.79 -15.68 -10.97
N LYS A 118 -0.85 -16.28 -12.16
CA LYS A 118 -2.11 -16.69 -12.79
C LYS A 118 -2.95 -17.36 -11.71
N ALA A 119 -4.16 -16.85 -11.47
CA ALA A 119 -5.11 -17.52 -10.61
C ALA A 119 -5.17 -18.98 -11.08
N SER A 120 -4.83 -19.90 -10.17
CA SER A 120 -4.86 -21.33 -10.43
C SER A 120 -6.22 -21.66 -11.04
N THR A 121 -6.24 -22.01 -12.32
CA THR A 121 -7.37 -22.72 -12.89
C THR A 121 -7.48 -24.00 -12.04
N ARG A 122 -8.54 -24.07 -11.25
CA ARG A 122 -8.99 -25.32 -10.63
C ARG A 122 -9.47 -26.18 -11.80
N ASP A 123 -8.64 -27.15 -12.18
CA ASP A 123 -9.07 -28.30 -12.97
C ASP A 123 -9.76 -29.32 -12.04
#